data_AF-A0A2H9QIA1-F1
#
_entry.id   AF-A0A2H9QIA1-F1
#
_cell.length_a   1.000
_cell.length_b   1.000
_cell.length_c   1.000
_cell.angle_alpha   90.00
_cell.angle_beta   90.00
_cell.angle_gamma   90.00
#
_symmetry.space_group_name_H-M   'P 1'
#
loop_
_entity.id
_entity.type
_entity.pdbx_description
1 polymer ?
#
loop_
_entity_poly.entity_id
_entity_poly.type
_entity_poly.pdbx_seq_one_letter_code
_entity_poly.pdbx_strand_id
1 'polypeptide(L)'
;MNNLVSRQYLALIASRFLDFLDFKNVKKVSDFNTCLNNKYSINNFSINDGLSNYLIIQITPSNKRTQALTMDYIENGSKGIVLSIKINSALNYSKINLKCDSSVKSYETYSADIFGNKINIKTLKGTNILNLKDELEQLIT
;
A
#
# COMPACT_ATOMS: atom_id res chain seq x y z
N MET A 1 -9.50 -14.34 -17.80
CA MET A 1 -8.79 -14.36 -16.50
C MET A 1 -9.59 -13.53 -15.51
N ASN A 2 -9.76 -14.00 -14.27
CA ASN A 2 -10.46 -13.24 -13.24
C ASN A 2 -9.52 -12.15 -12.69
N ASN A 3 -9.82 -10.89 -13.00
CA ASN A 3 -9.03 -9.72 -12.58
C ASN A 3 -9.57 -9.06 -11.30
N LEU A 4 -10.55 -9.70 -10.64
CA LEU A 4 -11.03 -9.26 -9.34
C LEU A 4 -9.99 -9.57 -8.26
N VAL A 5 -9.77 -8.61 -7.38
CA VAL A 5 -9.02 -8.76 -6.14
C VAL A 5 -10.01 -9.14 -5.05
N SER A 6 -9.96 -10.38 -4.58
CA SER A 6 -10.81 -10.81 -3.46
C SER A 6 -10.35 -10.20 -2.14
N ARG A 7 -11.25 -10.10 -1.16
CA ARG A 7 -10.91 -9.70 0.22
C ARG A 7 -9.82 -10.59 0.84
N GLN A 8 -9.85 -11.89 0.60
CA GLN A 8 -8.84 -12.83 1.10
C GLN A 8 -7.46 -12.54 0.50
N TYR A 9 -7.39 -12.19 -0.78
CA TYR A 9 -6.13 -11.83 -1.41
C TYR A 9 -5.62 -10.47 -0.92
N LEU A 10 -6.51 -9.50 -0.71
CA LEU A 10 -6.16 -8.23 -0.07
C LEU A 10 -5.60 -8.42 1.36
N ALA A 11 -6.21 -9.30 2.16
CA ALA A 11 -5.73 -9.66 3.49
C ALA A 11 -4.31 -10.24 3.44
N LEU A 12 -4.05 -11.14 2.48
CA LEU A 12 -2.70 -11.66 2.24
C LEU A 12 -1.71 -10.54 1.90
N ILE A 13 -2.08 -9.59 1.04
CA ILE A 13 -1.21 -8.46 0.68
C ILE A 13 -0.94 -7.57 1.90
N ALA A 14 -1.95 -7.28 2.72
CA ALA A 14 -1.79 -6.48 3.94
C ALA A 14 -0.85 -7.16 4.93
N SER A 15 -1.01 -8.47 5.17
CA SER A 15 -0.09 -9.27 5.99
C SER A 15 1.34 -9.20 5.47
N ARG A 16 1.54 -9.37 4.16
CA ARG A 16 2.87 -9.28 3.55
C ARG A 16 3.50 -7.88 3.64
N PHE A 17 2.67 -6.85 3.67
CA PHE A 17 3.11 -5.49 3.89
C PHE A 17 3.61 -5.28 5.33
N LEU A 18 2.89 -5.82 6.32
CA LEU A 18 3.33 -5.82 7.72
C LEU A 18 4.66 -6.57 7.89
N ASP A 19 4.75 -7.79 7.34
CA ASP A 19 5.99 -8.58 7.35
C ASP A 19 7.18 -7.77 6.81
N PHE A 20 6.97 -7.03 5.71
CA PHE A 20 8.01 -6.16 5.13
C PHE A 20 8.41 -5.03 6.09
N LEU A 21 7.44 -4.34 6.70
CA LEU A 21 7.72 -3.26 7.66
C LEU A 21 8.51 -3.77 8.87
N ASP A 22 8.21 -4.97 9.34
CA ASP A 22 8.91 -5.62 10.46
C ASP A 22 10.31 -6.09 10.06
N PHE A 23 10.46 -6.72 8.90
CA PHE A 23 11.74 -7.13 8.35
C PHE A 23 12.71 -5.95 8.17
N LYS A 24 12.19 -4.80 7.71
CA LYS A 24 12.96 -3.55 7.58
C LYS A 24 13.06 -2.76 8.89
N ASN A 25 12.47 -3.25 9.98
CA ASN A 25 12.44 -2.61 11.29
C ASN A 25 11.97 -1.15 11.24
N VAL A 26 10.92 -0.88 10.46
CA VAL A 26 10.37 0.47 10.27
C VAL A 26 9.56 0.87 11.49
N LYS A 27 9.97 1.98 12.13
CA LYS A 27 9.30 2.58 13.29
C LYS A 27 8.82 4.00 13.03
N LYS A 28 9.44 4.69 12.08
CA LYS A 28 9.13 6.08 11.69
C LYS A 28 9.33 6.27 10.19
N VAL A 29 8.74 7.34 9.65
CA VAL A 29 8.79 7.66 8.21
C VAL A 29 10.23 7.74 7.66
N SER A 30 11.18 8.24 8.45
CA SER A 30 12.58 8.35 8.01
C SER A 30 13.27 6.99 7.79
N ASP A 31 12.77 5.90 8.37
CA ASP A 31 13.41 4.58 8.26
C ASP A 31 13.30 4.02 6.84
N PHE A 32 12.31 4.51 6.06
CA PHE A 32 12.14 4.17 4.65
C PHE A 32 13.25 4.71 3.75
N ASN A 33 14.12 5.62 4.21
CA ASN A 33 15.22 6.15 3.40
C ASN A 33 16.12 5.04 2.85
N THR A 34 16.31 3.96 3.61
CA THR A 34 17.07 2.76 3.18
C THR A 34 16.35 1.93 2.11
N CYS A 35 15.04 2.16 1.96
CA CYS A 35 14.18 1.40 1.07
C CYS A 35 13.84 2.13 -0.23
N LEU A 36 14.12 3.44 -0.32
CA LEU A 36 13.72 4.29 -1.44
C LEU A 36 14.30 3.82 -2.77
N ASN A 37 13.49 3.99 -3.82
CA ASN A 37 13.82 3.72 -5.23
C ASN A 37 14.19 2.26 -5.55
N ASN A 38 13.90 1.34 -4.62
CA ASN A 38 14.06 -0.09 -4.81
C ASN A 38 12.71 -0.77 -5.08
N LYS A 39 12.75 -1.86 -5.85
CA LYS A 39 11.62 -2.77 -6.06
C LYS A 39 11.85 -4.05 -5.27
N TYR A 40 10.96 -4.38 -4.34
CA TYR A 40 11.06 -5.56 -3.50
C TYR A 40 10.09 -6.64 -3.96
N SER A 41 10.60 -7.85 -4.19
CA SER A 41 9.75 -9.04 -4.25
C SER A 41 9.12 -9.26 -2.89
N ILE A 42 7.80 -9.39 -2.83
CA ILE A 42 7.12 -9.52 -1.54
C ILE A 42 7.24 -10.93 -0.93
N ASN A 43 7.64 -11.92 -1.71
CA ASN A 43 7.73 -13.31 -1.24
C ASN A 43 9.00 -13.59 -0.45
N ASN A 44 10.06 -12.82 -0.70
CA ASN A 44 11.39 -13.01 -0.10
C ASN A 44 12.07 -11.69 0.29
N PHE A 45 11.37 -10.56 0.14
CA PHE A 45 11.85 -9.20 0.41
C PHE A 45 13.20 -8.85 -0.23
N SER A 46 13.57 -9.55 -1.31
CA SER A 46 14.77 -9.27 -2.10
C SER A 46 14.48 -8.27 -3.21
N ILE A 47 15.50 -7.61 -3.72
CA ILE A 47 15.34 -6.77 -4.92
C ILE A 47 14.97 -7.69 -6.10
N ASN A 48 13.93 -7.33 -6.85
CA ASN A 48 13.44 -8.09 -7.99
C ASN A 48 13.80 -7.41 -9.31
N ASP A 49 14.29 -8.18 -10.28
CA ASP A 49 14.77 -7.73 -11.60
C ASP A 49 13.76 -7.90 -12.75
N GLY A 50 12.50 -8.32 -12.47
CA GLY A 50 11.39 -7.93 -13.35
C GLY A 50 10.28 -8.93 -13.70
N LEU A 51 9.93 -9.94 -12.90
CA LEU A 51 8.85 -10.87 -13.31
C LEU A 51 7.74 -11.20 -12.29
N SER A 52 7.77 -10.70 -11.05
CA SER A 52 6.74 -11.01 -10.04
C SER A 52 5.95 -9.78 -9.58
N ASN A 53 4.93 -9.99 -8.74
CA ASN A 53 4.36 -8.92 -7.92
C ASN A 53 5.45 -8.30 -7.05
N TYR A 54 5.40 -6.98 -6.84
CA TYR A 54 6.45 -6.27 -6.11
C TYR A 54 5.92 -5.07 -5.33
N LEU A 55 6.70 -4.65 -4.34
CA LEU A 55 6.51 -3.41 -3.58
C LEU A 55 7.51 -2.37 -4.09
N ILE A 56 7.03 -1.20 -4.50
CA ILE A 56 7.88 -0.03 -4.79
C ILE A 56 7.72 0.98 -3.68
N ILE A 57 8.84 1.54 -3.22
CA ILE A 57 8.86 2.62 -2.25
C ILE A 57 9.59 3.81 -2.86
N GLN A 58 8.93 4.96 -2.93
CA GLN A 58 9.43 6.13 -3.63
C GLN A 58 8.92 7.43 -3.02
N ILE A 59 9.62 8.53 -3.26
CA ILE A 59 9.12 9.87 -2.98
C ILE A 59 8.45 10.40 -4.24
N THR A 60 7.19 10.80 -4.12
CA THR A 60 6.40 11.35 -5.24
C THR A 60 5.90 12.75 -4.93
N PRO A 61 5.72 13.61 -5.95
CA PRO A 61 5.02 14.88 -5.77
C PRO A 61 3.63 14.69 -5.14
N SER A 62 3.24 15.65 -4.32
CA SER A 62 1.94 15.69 -3.64
C SER A 62 1.36 17.11 -3.70
N ASN A 63 0.20 17.30 -3.08
CA ASN A 63 -0.53 18.56 -3.10
C ASN A 63 0.28 19.68 -2.45
N LYS A 64 -0.05 20.94 -2.76
CA LYS A 64 0.57 22.13 -2.16
C LYS A 64 2.10 22.16 -2.27
N ARG A 65 2.65 21.66 -3.39
CA ARG A 65 4.10 21.60 -3.66
C ARG A 65 4.89 20.80 -2.61
N THR A 66 4.24 19.85 -1.94
CA THR A 66 4.88 18.94 -1.00
C THR A 66 5.25 17.63 -1.69
N GLN A 67 5.99 16.79 -0.98
CA GLN A 67 6.29 15.43 -1.39
C GLN A 67 5.66 14.44 -0.42
N ALA A 68 5.38 13.24 -0.90
CA ALA A 68 4.89 12.15 -0.09
C ALA A 68 5.68 10.87 -0.38
N LEU A 69 5.99 10.14 0.69
CA LEU A 69 6.43 8.75 0.59
C LEU A 69 5.25 7.93 0.07
N THR A 70 5.44 7.21 -1.02
CA THR A 70 4.44 6.31 -1.59
C THR A 70 5.01 4.90 -1.59
N MET A 71 4.21 3.96 -1.12
CA MET A 71 4.50 2.54 -1.12
C MET A 71 3.38 1.83 -1.88
N ASP A 72 3.71 1.26 -3.03
CA ASP A 72 2.73 0.64 -3.92
C ASP A 72 3.02 -0.85 -4.06
N TYR A 73 2.06 -1.68 -3.67
CA TYR A 73 2.04 -3.09 -4.05
C TYR A 73 1.43 -3.23 -5.43
N ILE A 74 2.25 -3.66 -6.37
CA ILE A 74 1.90 -3.82 -7.77
C ILE A 74 1.86 -5.30 -8.09
N GLU A 75 0.68 -5.75 -8.53
CA GLU A 75 0.55 -7.04 -9.18
C GLU A 75 0.97 -6.93 -10.63
N ASN A 76 1.87 -7.82 -11.06
CA ASN A 76 2.29 -7.86 -12.44
C ASN A 76 1.17 -8.47 -13.30
N GLY A 77 0.74 -7.76 -14.34
CA GLY A 77 -0.41 -8.13 -15.18
C GLY A 77 -1.55 -7.11 -15.10
N SER A 78 -2.79 -7.60 -15.05
CA SER A 78 -4.00 -6.79 -15.24
C SER A 78 -4.52 -6.06 -13.99
N LYS A 79 -4.10 -6.45 -12.78
CA LYS A 79 -4.66 -5.88 -11.54
C LYS A 79 -3.99 -4.57 -11.12
N GLY A 80 -2.76 -4.32 -11.59
CA GLY A 80 -2.03 -3.07 -11.35
C GLY A 80 -1.73 -2.85 -9.87
N ILE A 81 -1.93 -1.61 -9.38
CA ILE A 81 -1.75 -1.29 -7.96
C ILE A 81 -2.95 -1.82 -7.16
N VAL A 82 -2.68 -2.74 -6.23
CA VAL A 82 -3.72 -3.35 -5.39
C VAL A 82 -3.82 -2.67 -4.03
N LEU A 83 -2.69 -2.29 -3.44
CA LEU A 83 -2.58 -1.57 -2.18
C LEU A 83 -1.55 -0.45 -2.35
N SER A 84 -1.93 0.77 -2.02
CA SER A 84 -1.08 1.95 -2.06
C SER A 84 -1.18 2.70 -0.74
N ILE A 85 -0.03 2.99 -0.14
CA ILE A 85 0.07 3.80 1.07
C ILE A 85 0.87 5.04 0.76
N LYS A 86 0.27 6.21 1.01
CA LYS A 86 0.92 7.52 0.85
C LYS A 86 1.03 8.21 2.19
N ILE A 87 2.24 8.59 2.59
CA ILE A 87 2.53 9.33 3.82
C ILE A 87 3.09 10.70 3.46
N ASN A 88 2.42 11.76 3.88
CA ASN A 88 2.87 13.13 3.67
C ASN A 88 3.11 13.81 5.02
N SER A 89 4.37 13.83 5.44
CA SER A 89 4.78 14.46 6.70
C SER A 89 4.57 15.96 6.73
N ALA A 90 4.68 16.64 5.58
CA ALA A 90 4.47 18.09 5.49
C ALA A 90 3.00 18.49 5.69
N LEU A 91 2.07 17.64 5.25
CA LEU A 91 0.63 17.85 5.39
C LEU A 91 0.01 17.01 6.52
N ASN A 92 0.84 16.33 7.31
CA ASN A 92 0.47 15.53 8.48
C ASN A 92 -0.68 14.52 8.22
N TYR A 93 -0.57 13.73 7.15
CA TYR A 93 -1.54 12.67 6.86
C TYR A 93 -0.88 11.41 6.31
N SER A 94 -1.60 10.30 6.47
CA SER A 94 -1.35 9.03 5.77
C SER A 94 -2.62 8.63 5.05
N LYS A 95 -2.50 8.09 3.84
CA LYS A 95 -3.64 7.66 3.02
C LYS A 95 -3.39 6.24 2.55
N ILE A 96 -4.39 5.38 2.71
CA ILE A 96 -4.39 4.00 2.23
C ILE A 96 -5.45 3.91 1.14
N ASN A 97 -5.02 3.51 -0.06
CA ASN A 97 -5.91 3.17 -1.16
C ASN A 97 -5.78 1.68 -1.42
N LEU A 98 -6.91 0.99 -1.55
CA LEU A 98 -6.92 -0.43 -1.85
C LEU A 98 -7.98 -0.75 -2.92
N LYS A 99 -7.71 -1.83 -3.66
CA LYS A 99 -8.58 -2.35 -4.71
C LYS A 99 -9.11 -3.71 -4.27
N CYS A 100 -10.43 -3.91 -4.24
CA CYS A 100 -11.03 -5.24 -4.03
C CYS A 100 -12.45 -5.35 -4.59
N ASP A 101 -12.97 -6.57 -4.70
CA ASP A 101 -14.31 -6.90 -5.21
C ASP A 101 -15.48 -6.37 -4.35
N SER A 102 -15.19 -5.82 -3.18
CA SER A 102 -16.18 -5.43 -2.18
C SER A 102 -15.80 -4.14 -1.47
N SER A 103 -16.76 -3.58 -0.73
CA SER A 103 -16.51 -2.38 0.07
C SER A 103 -15.85 -2.78 1.38
N VAL A 104 -14.90 -1.99 1.85
CA VAL A 104 -14.19 -2.25 3.12
C VAL A 104 -14.75 -1.37 4.22
N LYS A 105 -15.09 -1.98 5.36
CA LYS A 105 -15.62 -1.25 6.52
C LYS A 105 -14.66 -0.12 6.91
N SER A 106 -15.21 1.07 7.17
CA SER A 106 -14.46 2.30 7.51
C SER A 106 -13.62 2.94 6.38
N TYR A 107 -13.67 2.39 5.17
CA TYR A 107 -13.13 3.02 3.97
C TYR A 107 -14.26 3.64 3.15
N GLU A 108 -13.94 4.73 2.47
CA GLU A 108 -14.81 5.33 1.47
C GLU A 108 -14.59 4.63 0.14
N THR A 109 -15.65 4.08 -0.47
CA THR A 109 -15.56 3.60 -1.86
C THR A 109 -15.71 4.79 -2.80
N TYR A 110 -14.64 5.11 -3.53
CA TYR A 110 -14.60 6.28 -4.42
C TYR A 110 -15.02 5.95 -5.86
N SER A 111 -14.62 4.79 -6.38
CA SER A 111 -14.89 4.38 -7.76
C SER A 111 -14.76 2.87 -7.94
N ALA A 112 -15.03 2.38 -9.15
CA ALA A 112 -14.72 1.02 -9.56
C ALA A 112 -13.92 1.01 -10.86
N ASP A 113 -13.04 0.04 -11.04
CA ASP A 113 -12.34 -0.17 -12.31
C ASP A 113 -13.18 -0.98 -13.31
N ILE A 114 -12.69 -1.10 -14.54
CA ILE A 114 -13.37 -1.81 -15.64
C ILE A 114 -13.60 -3.30 -15.36
N PHE A 115 -12.93 -3.87 -14.36
CA PHE A 115 -13.07 -5.26 -13.96
C PHE A 115 -14.03 -5.44 -12.78
N GLY A 116 -14.61 -4.35 -12.27
CA GLY A 116 -15.54 -4.37 -11.14
C GLY A 116 -14.86 -4.28 -9.77
N ASN A 117 -13.55 -4.05 -9.71
CA ASN A 117 -12.91 -3.82 -8.41
C ASN A 117 -13.27 -2.44 -7.89
N LYS A 118 -13.74 -2.38 -6.65
CA LYS A 118 -13.97 -1.15 -5.90
C LYS A 118 -12.63 -0.59 -5.40
N ILE A 119 -12.44 0.71 -5.65
CA ILE A 119 -11.33 1.50 -5.11
C ILE A 119 -11.81 2.10 -3.79
N ASN A 120 -11.22 1.64 -2.70
CA ASN A 120 -11.55 2.05 -1.35
C ASN A 120 -10.40 2.89 -0.78
N ILE A 121 -10.73 3.99 -0.11
CA ILE A 121 -9.77 4.97 0.38
C ILE A 121 -10.03 5.25 1.85
N LYS A 122 -8.96 5.31 2.64
CA LYS A 122 -8.99 5.80 4.02
C LYS A 122 -7.86 6.78 4.25
N THR A 123 -8.18 7.90 4.88
CA THR A 123 -7.19 8.91 5.28
C THR A 123 -7.06 8.91 6.79
N LEU A 124 -5.85 8.66 7.28
CA LEU A 124 -5.49 8.73 8.68
C LEU A 124 -4.88 10.10 8.97
N LYS A 125 -5.26 10.70 10.10
CA LYS A 125 -4.62 11.91 10.60
C LYS A 125 -3.24 11.55 11.14
N GLY A 126 -2.21 12.26 10.69
CA GLY A 126 -0.83 12.03 11.12
C GLY A 126 -0.03 11.06 10.25
N THR A 127 1.23 10.88 10.63
CA THR A 127 2.21 10.03 9.94
C THR A 127 2.77 8.93 10.85
N ASN A 128 2.04 8.59 11.90
CA ASN A 128 2.44 7.54 12.85
C ASN A 128 2.37 6.17 12.16
N ILE A 129 3.52 5.48 12.11
CA ILE A 129 3.63 4.15 11.50
C ILE A 129 2.84 3.11 12.30
N LEU A 130 2.67 3.27 13.62
CA LEU A 130 1.84 2.34 14.42
C LEU A 130 0.39 2.36 13.94
N ASN A 131 -0.21 3.55 13.79
CA ASN A 131 -1.58 3.66 13.28
C ASN A 131 -1.73 3.04 11.87
N LEU A 132 -0.67 3.09 11.05
CA LEU A 132 -0.67 2.44 9.75
C LEU A 132 -0.65 0.91 9.87
N LYS A 133 0.16 0.37 10.79
CA LYS A 133 0.19 -1.07 11.06
C LYS A 133 -1.15 -1.56 11.59
N ASP A 134 -1.73 -0.87 12.58
CA ASP A 134 -3.04 -1.20 13.13
C ASP A 134 -4.12 -1.25 12.04
N GLU A 135 -4.06 -0.33 11.07
CA GLU A 135 -4.99 -0.31 9.95
C GLU A 135 -4.79 -1.48 8.98
N LEU A 136 -3.54 -1.85 8.69
CA LEU A 136 -3.23 -3.02 7.87
C LEU A 136 -3.66 -4.32 8.56
N GLU A 137 -3.53 -4.42 9.89
CA GLU A 137 -3.99 -5.56 10.69
C GLU A 137 -5.52 -5.75 10.60
N GLN A 138 -6.28 -4.65 10.60
CA GLN A 138 -7.73 -4.69 10.40
C GLN A 138 -8.16 -5.19 9.01
N LEU A 139 -7.26 -5.17 8.02
CA LEU A 139 -7.55 -5.73 6.69
C LEU A 139 -7.37 -7.25 6.63
N ILE A 140 -6.68 -7.83 7.62
CA ILE A 140 -6.40 -9.28 7.71
C ILE A 140 -7.55 -10.03 8.39
N THR A 141 -8.26 -9.36 9.30
CA THR A 141 -9.39 -9.87 10.07
C THR A 141 -10.73 -9.72 9.34
#